data_AF-I0BA36-F1
#
_entry.id   AF-I0BA36-F1
#
_cell.length_a   1.000
_cell.length_b   1.000
_cell.length_c   1.000
_cell.angle_alpha   90.00
_cell.angle_beta   90.00
_cell.angle_gamma   90.00
#
_symmetry.space_group_name_H-M   'P 1'
#
loop_
_entity.id
_entity.type
_entity.pdbx_description
1 polymer ?
#
loop_
_entity_poly.entity_id
_entity_poly.type
_entity_poly.pdbx_seq_one_letter_code
_entity_poly.pdbx_strand_id
1 'polypeptide(L)'
;MREHIEALETLTAGMASRLPEAEYEELEQFVREREEIILSIRRGLHTNPEAASLYAERVQQVLRQDEAIMECMEALRSEAAGQLQKVDTARTQRGAYDKAYTPDSLFFDKRK
;
A
#
# COMPACT_ATOMS: atom_id res chain seq x y z
N MET A 1 -21.15 19.90 1.25
CA MET A 1 -19.71 20.19 1.58
C MET A 1 -19.36 19.87 3.02
N ARG A 2 -20.04 20.47 4.03
CA ARG A 2 -19.81 20.12 5.45
C ARG A 2 -19.82 18.61 5.69
N GLU A 3 -20.82 17.93 5.14
CA GLU A 3 -20.97 16.47 5.20
C GLU A 3 -19.77 15.71 4.63
N HIS A 4 -19.11 16.23 3.59
CA HIS A 4 -17.95 15.60 2.97
C HIS A 4 -16.69 15.81 3.80
N ILE A 5 -16.58 16.94 4.51
CA ILE A 5 -15.52 17.17 5.49
C ILE A 5 -15.69 16.22 6.68
N GLU A 6 -16.92 16.07 7.20
CA GLU A 6 -17.24 15.13 8.27
C GLU A 6 -16.98 13.67 7.85
N ALA A 7 -17.33 13.30 6.62
CA ALA A 7 -17.04 11.99 6.05
C ALA A 7 -15.53 11.75 5.93
N LEU A 8 -14.77 12.75 5.44
CA LEU A 8 -13.32 12.67 5.31
C LEU A 8 -12.64 12.45 6.67
N GLU A 9 -13.04 13.21 7.68
CA GLU A 9 -12.52 13.05 9.05
C GLU A 9 -12.84 11.67 9.62
N THR A 10 -14.07 11.21 9.45
CA THR A 10 -14.51 9.90 9.97
C THR A 10 -13.74 8.76 9.28
N LEU A 11 -13.59 8.85 7.96
CA LEU A 11 -12.87 7.85 7.17
C LEU A 11 -11.38 7.80 7.57
N THR A 12 -10.71 8.96 7.66
CA THR A 12 -9.31 9.04 8.06
C THR A 12 -9.09 8.58 9.50
N ALA A 13 -9.91 9.01 10.45
CA ALA A 13 -9.80 8.59 11.85
C ALA A 13 -10.06 7.08 12.01
N GLY A 14 -11.05 6.55 11.28
CA GLY A 14 -11.36 5.13 11.26
C GLY A 14 -10.18 4.30 10.78
N MET A 15 -9.57 4.67 9.65
CA MET A 15 -8.38 3.99 9.14
C MET A 15 -7.18 4.13 10.09
N ALA A 16 -6.90 5.35 10.58
CA ALA A 16 -5.79 5.60 11.50
C ALA A 16 -5.89 4.75 12.79
N SER A 17 -7.10 4.52 13.31
CA SER A 17 -7.32 3.74 14.53
C SER A 17 -7.03 2.24 14.41
N ARG A 18 -7.11 1.71 13.19
CA ARG A 18 -6.92 0.27 12.89
C ARG A 18 -5.74 0.01 11.95
N LEU A 19 -4.93 1.04 11.71
CA LEU A 19 -3.82 1.03 10.77
C LEU A 19 -2.82 -0.13 10.98
N PRO A 20 -2.47 -0.54 12.22
CA PRO A 20 -1.57 -1.67 12.44
C PRO A 20 -2.12 -3.03 11.96
N GLU A 21 -3.44 -3.14 11.80
CA GLU A 21 -4.14 -4.37 11.44
C GLU A 21 -4.69 -4.31 10.00
N ALA A 22 -4.51 -3.18 9.31
CA ALA A 22 -5.10 -2.95 8.00
C ALA A 22 -4.41 -3.79 6.92
N GLU A 23 -5.21 -4.56 6.18
CA GLU A 23 -4.73 -5.30 5.02
C GLU A 23 -4.61 -4.40 3.78
N TYR A 24 -3.89 -4.88 2.76
CA TYR A 24 -3.67 -4.14 1.52
C TYR A 24 -4.98 -3.74 0.83
N GLU A 25 -5.94 -4.65 0.76
CA GLU A 25 -7.26 -4.45 0.17
C GLU A 25 -8.06 -3.37 0.91
N GLU A 26 -7.91 -3.30 2.24
CA GLU A 26 -8.59 -2.29 3.05
C GLU A 26 -7.98 -0.90 2.84
N LEU A 27 -6.66 -0.81 2.69
CA LEU A 27 -5.97 0.44 2.34
C LEU A 27 -6.33 0.89 0.93
N GLU A 28 -6.44 -0.04 -0.02
CA GLU A 28 -6.88 0.27 -1.38
C GLU A 28 -8.30 0.84 -1.38
N GLN A 29 -9.22 0.17 -0.68
CA GLN A 29 -10.61 0.64 -0.57
C GLN A 29 -10.70 2.01 0.11
N PHE A 30 -9.93 2.23 1.18
CA PHE A 30 -9.83 3.53 1.85
C PHE A 30 -9.39 4.64 0.91
N VAL A 31 -8.34 4.42 0.10
CA VAL A 31 -7.87 5.41 -0.87
C VAL A 31 -8.94 5.74 -1.90
N ARG A 32 -9.67 4.74 -2.39
CA ARG A 32 -10.77 4.94 -3.35
C ARG A 32 -11.91 5.78 -2.76
N GLU A 33 -12.39 5.41 -1.56
CA GLU A 33 -13.45 6.16 -0.87
C GLU A 33 -13.02 7.59 -0.56
N ARG A 34 -11.77 7.77 -0.14
CA ARG A 34 -11.19 9.08 0.15
C ARG A 34 -11.15 9.96 -1.09
N GLU A 35 -10.77 9.42 -2.25
CA GLU A 35 -10.75 10.15 -3.53
C GLU A 35 -12.16 10.66 -3.89
N GLU A 36 -13.19 9.82 -3.75
CA GLU A 36 -14.58 10.22 -4.04
C GLU A 36 -15.05 11.40 -3.17
N ILE A 37 -14.67 11.38 -1.89
CA ILE A 37 -14.97 12.47 -0.95
C ILE A 37 -14.21 13.74 -1.34
N ILE A 38 -12.92 13.64 -1.67
CA ILE A 38 -12.09 14.78 -2.10
C ILE A 38 -12.66 15.40 -3.39
N LEU A 39 -13.08 14.60 -4.36
CA LEU A 39 -13.72 15.10 -5.58
C LEU A 39 -15.01 15.88 -5.27
N SER A 40 -15.79 15.40 -4.30
CA SER A 40 -17.01 16.08 -3.84
C SER A 40 -16.71 17.41 -3.13
N ILE A 41 -15.65 17.45 -2.30
CA ILE A 41 -15.16 18.69 -1.68
C ILE A 41 -14.70 19.68 -2.76
N ARG A 42 -13.92 19.23 -3.76
CA ARG A 42 -13.45 20.08 -4.87
C ARG A 42 -14.60 20.69 -5.65
N ARG A 43 -15.63 19.91 -6.00
CA ARG A 43 -16.86 20.43 -6.63
C ARG A 43 -17.55 21.48 -5.77
N GLY A 44 -17.62 21.25 -4.46
CA GLY A 44 -18.13 22.23 -3.51
C GLY A 44 -17.32 23.53 -3.54
N LEU A 45 -15.99 23.46 -3.56
CA LEU A 45 -15.12 24.63 -3.55
C LEU A 45 -15.24 25.45 -4.85
N HIS A 46 -15.49 24.80 -5.99
CA HIS A 46 -15.79 25.51 -7.24
C HIS A 46 -17.06 26.36 -7.16
N THR A 47 -18.06 25.93 -6.39
CA THR A 47 -19.34 26.63 -6.24
C THR A 47 -19.34 27.65 -5.08
N ASN A 48 -18.54 27.40 -4.04
CA ASN A 48 -18.36 28.31 -2.91
C ASN A 48 -16.89 28.32 -2.45
N PRO A 49 -16.03 29.17 -3.07
CA PRO A 49 -14.62 29.25 -2.73
C PRO A 49 -14.34 29.72 -1.31
N GLU A 50 -15.21 30.56 -0.72
CA GLU A 50 -15.05 31.08 0.64
C GLU A 50 -15.16 29.98 1.70
N ALA A 51 -15.81 28.87 1.38
CA ALA A 51 -15.88 27.71 2.26
C ALA A 51 -14.50 27.08 2.55
N ALA A 52 -13.47 27.36 1.74
CA ALA A 52 -12.11 26.87 1.97
C ALA A 52 -11.57 27.30 3.34
N SER A 53 -11.74 28.58 3.71
CA SER A 53 -11.26 29.11 4.99
C SER A 53 -12.05 28.56 6.17
N LEU A 54 -13.34 28.30 5.97
CA LEU A 54 -14.24 27.75 6.99
C LEU A 54 -13.84 26.33 7.43
N TYR A 55 -13.31 25.52 6.52
CA TYR A 55 -12.95 24.12 6.80
C TYR A 55 -11.43 23.88 6.85
N ALA A 56 -10.61 24.92 6.70
CA ALA A 56 -9.15 24.80 6.62
C ALA A 56 -8.55 24.06 7.83
N GLU A 57 -8.95 24.44 9.05
CA GLU A 57 -8.44 23.81 10.28
C GLU A 57 -8.79 22.32 10.36
N ARG A 58 -10.00 21.97 9.95
CA ARG A 58 -10.49 20.58 9.92
C ARG A 58 -9.69 19.73 8.94
N VAL A 59 -9.45 20.25 7.74
CA VAL A 59 -8.58 19.60 6.74
C VAL A 59 -7.16 19.46 7.27
N GLN A 60 -6.63 20.44 8.00
CA GLN A 60 -5.31 20.34 8.63
C GLN A 60 -5.22 19.23 9.68
N GLN A 61 -6.29 18.96 10.43
CA GLN A 61 -6.33 17.82 11.36
C GLN A 61 -6.27 16.49 10.61
N VAL A 62 -7.00 16.36 9.49
CA VAL A 62 -6.95 15.17 8.63
C VAL A 62 -5.53 14.95 8.10
N LEU A 63 -4.88 15.99 7.59
CA LEU A 63 -3.52 15.89 7.04
C LEU A 63 -2.48 15.44 8.08
N ARG A 64 -2.65 15.79 9.36
CA ARG A 64 -1.78 15.28 10.44
C ARG A 64 -1.89 13.78 10.65
N GLN A 65 -3.07 13.20 10.40
CA GLN A 65 -3.28 11.75 10.52
C GLN A 65 -2.78 11.02 9.27
N ASP A 66 -2.82 11.68 8.11
CA ASP A 66 -2.32 11.10 6.85
C ASP A 66 -0.83 10.73 6.92
N GLU A 67 -0.01 11.46 7.68
CA GLU A 67 1.43 11.14 7.82
C GLU A 67 1.64 9.70 8.33
N ALA A 68 0.93 9.31 9.39
CA ALA A 68 1.00 7.96 9.93
C ALA A 68 0.49 6.90 8.93
N ILE A 69 -0.60 7.20 8.21
CA ILE A 69 -1.16 6.30 7.18
C ILE A 69 -0.15 6.08 6.07
N MET A 70 0.50 7.14 5.59
CA MET A 70 1.52 7.08 4.55
C MET A 70 2.75 6.27 4.99
N GLU A 71 3.21 6.43 6.23
CA GLU A 71 4.32 5.65 6.78
C GLU A 71 3.99 4.15 6.81
N CYS A 72 2.77 3.78 7.20
CA CYS A 72 2.33 2.39 7.18
C CYS A 72 2.29 1.81 5.76
N MET A 73 1.73 2.55 4.80
CA MET A 73 1.69 2.11 3.40
C MET A 73 3.09 1.88 2.83
N GLU A 74 4.06 2.75 3.14
CA GLU A 74 5.44 2.57 2.69
C GLU A 74 6.13 1.40 3.40
N ALA A 75 5.84 1.16 4.68
CA ALA A 75 6.34 -0.02 5.40
C ALA A 75 5.85 -1.33 4.76
N LEU A 76 4.55 -1.43 4.46
CA LEU A 76 3.96 -2.58 3.78
C LEU A 76 4.55 -2.79 2.39
N ARG A 77 4.75 -1.70 1.63
CA ARG A 77 5.41 -1.73 0.32
C ARG A 77 6.85 -2.25 0.41
N SER A 78 7.61 -1.76 1.39
CA SER A 78 8.99 -2.17 1.63
C SER A 78 9.08 -3.65 2.02
N GLU A 79 8.16 -4.13 2.87
CA GLU A 79 8.07 -5.54 3.23
C GLU A 79 7.80 -6.42 2.01
N ALA A 80 6.79 -6.07 1.20
CA ALA A 80 6.45 -6.82 -0.01
C ALA A 80 7.64 -6.88 -0.99
N ALA A 81 8.35 -5.76 -1.19
CA ALA A 81 9.55 -5.71 -2.01
C ALA A 81 10.66 -6.63 -1.48
N GLY A 82 10.89 -6.63 -0.16
CA GLY A 82 11.87 -7.51 0.49
C GLY A 82 11.51 -8.99 0.38
N GLN A 83 10.22 -9.35 0.47
CA GLN A 83 9.77 -10.72 0.27
C GLN A 83 10.00 -11.20 -1.18
N LEU A 84 9.72 -10.35 -2.17
CA LEU A 84 10.00 -10.66 -3.58
C LEU A 84 11.49 -10.90 -3.83
N GLN A 85 12.37 -10.05 -3.27
CA GLN A 85 13.82 -10.24 -3.38
C GLN A 85 14.30 -11.56 -2.77
N LYS A 86 13.71 -12.00 -1.65
CA LYS A 86 14.01 -13.31 -1.04
C LYS A 86 13.60 -14.46 -1.96
N VAL A 87 12.44 -14.36 -2.60
CA VAL A 87 11.97 -15.36 -3.57
C VAL A 87 12.91 -15.44 -4.77
N ASP A 88 13.31 -14.31 -5.33
CA ASP A 88 14.24 -14.28 -6.47
C ASP A 88 15.60 -14.86 -6.09
N THR A 89 16.14 -14.48 -4.93
CA THR A 89 17.42 -15.03 -4.42
C THR A 89 17.31 -16.55 -4.20
N ALA A 90 16.21 -17.03 -3.62
CA ALA A 90 15.98 -18.47 -3.43
C ALA A 90 15.85 -19.23 -4.75
N ARG A 91 15.25 -18.62 -5.79
CA ARG A 91 15.19 -19.18 -7.14
C ARG A 91 16.58 -19.24 -7.78
N THR A 92 17.39 -18.20 -7.66
CA THR A 92 18.78 -18.19 -8.16
C THR A 92 19.64 -19.25 -7.46
N GLN A 93 19.52 -19.39 -6.13
CA GLN A 93 20.23 -20.42 -5.37
C GLN A 93 19.79 -21.83 -5.76
N ARG A 94 18.48 -22.09 -5.93
CA ARG A 94 17.99 -23.38 -6.45
C ARG A 94 18.51 -23.67 -7.85
N GLY A 95 18.52 -22.68 -8.76
CA GLY A 95 19.07 -22.84 -10.10
C GLY A 95 20.58 -23.10 -10.15
N ALA A 96 21.35 -22.58 -9.18
CA ALA A 96 22.79 -22.86 -9.04
C ALA A 96 23.05 -24.29 -8.53
N TYR A 97 22.21 -24.80 -7.63
CA TYR A 97 22.29 -26.19 -7.17
C TYR A 97 21.79 -27.20 -8.22
N ASP A 98 20.72 -26.89 -8.97
CA ASP A 98 20.24 -27.75 -10.06
C ASP A 98 21.24 -27.84 -11.22
N LYS A 99 21.97 -26.76 -11.53
CA LYS A 99 23.06 -26.80 -12.52
C LYS A 99 24.33 -27.50 -12.03
N ALA A 100 24.50 -27.66 -10.71
CA ALA A 100 25.59 -28.44 -10.13
C ALA A 100 25.27 -29.95 -10.05
N TYR A 101 23.99 -30.33 -10.23
CA TYR A 101 23.56 -31.72 -10.41
C TYR A 101 23.23 -31.99 -11.88
N THR A 102 24.17 -31.69 -12.78
CA THR A 102 24.39 -32.60 -13.90
C THR A 102 25.39 -33.63 -13.42
N PRO A 103 24.97 -34.81 -12.92
CA PRO A 103 25.90 -35.92 -12.93
C PRO A 103 26.20 -36.13 -14.40
N ASP A 104 27.44 -35.84 -14.78
CA ASP A 104 28.14 -36.65 -15.76
C ASP A 104 27.80 -38.11 -15.41
N SER A 105 26.75 -38.64 -16.04
CA SER A 105 26.47 -40.07 -16.05
C SER A 105 27.50 -40.71 -16.97
N LEU A 106 28.75 -40.62 -16.51
CA LEU A 106 29.84 -41.52 -16.79
C LEU A 106 29.41 -42.91 -16.33
N PHE A 107 28.68 -43.62 -17.18
CA PHE A 107 28.63 -45.07 -17.12
C PHE A 107 29.47 -45.62 -18.26
N PHE A 108 30.78 -45.71 -17.99
CA PHE A 108 31.69 -46.57 -18.72
C PHE A 108 31.57 -48.02 -18.22
N ASP A 109 31.54 -48.93 -19.20
CA ASP A 109 32.16 -50.25 -19.26
C ASP A 109 31.49 -51.46 -18.55
N LYS A 110 30.96 -52.43 -19.33
CA LYS A 110 31.71 -53.63 -19.78
C LYS A 110 30.87 -54.62 -20.62
N ARG A 111 31.46 -54.96 -21.78
CA ARG A 111 31.35 -56.15 -22.64
C ARG A 111 30.42 -57.32 -22.21
N LYS A 112 29.60 -57.83 -23.14
CA LYS A 112 29.89 -59.00 -24.01
C LYS A 112 28.78 -59.22 -25.03
#